data_AF-A0A6P0K5L5-F1
#
_entry.id   AF-A0A6P0K5L5-F1
#
_cell.length_a   1.000
_cell.length_b   1.000
_cell.length_c   1.000
_cell.angle_alpha   90.00
_cell.angle_beta   90.00
_cell.angle_gamma   90.00
#
_symmetry.space_group_name_H-M   'P 1'
#
loop_
_entity.id
_entity.type
_entity.pdbx_description
1 polymer ?
#
loop_
_entity_poly.entity_id
_entity_poly.type
_entity_poly.pdbx_seq_one_letter_code
_entity_poly.pdbx_strand_id
1 'polypeptide(L)'
;MNAAERLARIEAAEIARWLTPIPRIDVPVLADGQGEDQGVGNHFSDDGSLLPDLGPLTDFGSWASVLSTIDKRSLTTSGFNPADPNFDMNAWLAYADKFGTNPFFLNIQNQFRRNEISSTSLSGAIDAVEDMLHSFVTENTFDAIVTSIKKIAQLAVENESQTQKDNYQQQGVISTLESKMYGGYFRTSVEMTYKSGKGYEQLTQTVEVLKIQGTLDFDKCKRHADTIREWDREGIGDWGVNTSSNPFPPNDSPAWDN
;
A
#
# COMPACT_ATOMS: atom_id res chain seq x y z
N MET A 1 13.53 36.77 -11.58
CA MET A 1 12.88 35.45 -11.43
C MET A 1 11.39 35.68 -11.28
N ASN A 2 10.59 35.19 -12.22
CA ASN A 2 9.13 35.32 -12.17
C ASN A 2 8.50 34.25 -11.24
N ALA A 3 7.19 34.34 -11.00
CA ALA A 3 6.49 33.43 -10.09
C ALA A 3 6.54 31.95 -10.55
N ALA A 4 6.46 31.71 -11.86
CA ALA A 4 6.53 30.37 -12.44
C ALA A 4 7.93 29.73 -12.27
N GLU A 5 8.99 30.50 -12.52
CA GLU A 5 10.38 30.07 -12.28
C GLU A 5 10.63 29.77 -10.80
N ARG A 6 10.05 30.57 -9.90
CA ARG A 6 10.16 30.32 -8.46
C ARG A 6 9.46 29.03 -8.05
N LEU A 7 8.23 28.80 -8.54
CA LEU A 7 7.47 27.58 -8.27
C LEU A 7 8.22 26.34 -8.77
N ALA A 8 8.69 26.35 -10.02
CA ALA A 8 9.44 25.25 -10.60
C ALA A 8 10.69 24.89 -9.79
N ARG A 9 11.43 25.90 -9.27
CA ARG A 9 12.59 25.66 -8.40
C ARG A 9 12.21 25.08 -7.04
N ILE A 10 11.10 25.50 -6.45
CA ILE A 10 10.61 24.95 -5.18
C ILE A 10 10.22 23.48 -5.37
N GLU A 11 9.40 23.19 -6.39
CA GLU A 11 8.96 21.83 -6.68
C GLU A 11 10.14 20.90 -7.02
N ALA A 12 11.11 21.38 -7.81
CA ALA A 12 12.32 20.60 -8.11
C ALA A 12 13.14 20.30 -6.84
N ALA A 13 13.23 21.25 -5.90
CA ALA A 13 13.91 21.02 -4.63
C ALA A 13 13.13 20.05 -3.71
N GLU A 14 11.80 20.13 -3.70
CA GLU A 14 10.93 19.17 -3.01
C GLU A 14 11.12 17.74 -3.55
N ILE A 15 11.10 17.58 -4.88
CA ILE A 15 11.32 16.29 -5.54
C ILE A 15 12.73 15.77 -5.26
N ALA A 16 13.77 16.60 -5.38
CA ALA A 16 15.15 16.19 -5.10
C ALA A 16 15.34 15.75 -3.64
N ARG A 17 14.74 16.47 -2.69
CA ARG A 17 14.74 16.08 -1.27
C ARG A 17 13.99 14.76 -1.08
N TRP A 18 12.83 14.60 -1.68
CA TRP A 18 12.05 13.38 -1.62
C TRP A 18 12.80 12.17 -2.22
N LEU A 19 13.59 12.37 -3.27
CA LEU A 19 14.43 11.33 -3.87
C LEU A 19 15.68 10.97 -3.05
N THR A 20 16.02 11.76 -2.02
CA THR A 20 17.21 11.48 -1.20
C THR A 20 16.93 10.27 -0.30
N PRO A 21 17.83 9.27 -0.22
CA PRO A 21 17.65 8.12 0.68
C PRO A 21 17.43 8.57 2.12
N ILE A 22 16.51 7.91 2.83
CA ILE A 22 16.28 8.18 4.25
C ILE A 22 17.46 7.58 5.03
N PRO A 23 18.10 8.34 5.94
CA PRO A 23 19.14 7.78 6.79
C PRO A 23 18.60 6.56 7.55
N ARG A 24 19.34 5.45 7.50
CA ARG A 24 18.97 4.25 8.26
C ARG A 24 19.00 4.58 9.75
N ILE A 25 17.87 4.38 10.43
CA ILE A 25 17.79 4.40 11.88
C ILE A 25 17.94 2.95 12.32
N ASP A 26 18.98 2.63 13.07
CA ASP A 26 19.12 1.30 13.65
C ASP A 26 18.08 1.15 14.76
N VAL A 27 16.91 0.59 14.40
CA VAL A 27 15.89 0.20 15.38
C VAL A 27 16.41 -1.06 16.10
N PRO A 28 16.47 -1.07 17.44
CA PRO A 28 16.85 -2.27 18.17
C PRO A 28 15.89 -3.40 17.83
N VAL A 29 16.42 -4.50 17.27
CA VAL A 29 15.66 -5.74 17.15
C VAL A 29 15.48 -6.28 18.56
N LEU A 30 14.25 -6.27 19.07
CA LEU A 30 13.93 -7.02 20.28
C LEU A 30 14.11 -8.49 19.93
N ALA A 31 15.12 -9.12 20.54
CA ALA A 31 15.47 -10.50 20.29
C ALA A 31 14.46 -11.45 20.97
N ASP A 32 13.22 -11.43 20.50
CA ASP A 32 12.24 -12.45 20.83
C ASP A 32 12.17 -13.41 19.65
N GLY A 33 12.16 -14.72 19.93
CA GLY A 33 12.12 -15.79 18.94
C GLY A 33 10.80 -15.88 18.16
N GLN A 34 10.22 -14.75 17.78
CA GLN A 34 9.06 -14.62 16.90
C GLN A 34 9.57 -14.41 15.47
N GLY A 35 9.01 -15.14 14.50
CA GLY A 35 9.25 -14.85 13.09
C GLY A 35 8.54 -13.56 12.69
N GLU A 36 9.07 -12.83 11.72
CA GLU A 36 8.35 -11.72 11.09
C GLU A 36 8.18 -12.00 9.61
N ASP A 37 6.95 -11.90 9.12
CA ASP A 37 6.67 -11.99 7.69
C ASP A 37 5.71 -10.89 7.23
N GLN A 38 5.64 -10.71 5.92
CA GLN A 38 4.74 -9.74 5.32
C GLN A 38 3.93 -10.35 4.19
N GLY A 39 2.73 -9.84 4.03
CA GLY A 39 1.90 -10.12 2.87
C GLY A 39 1.46 -8.81 2.23
N VAL A 40 1.74 -8.64 0.94
CA VAL A 40 1.34 -7.46 0.19
C VAL A 40 0.36 -7.87 -0.89
N GLY A 41 -0.69 -7.08 -1.07
CA GLY A 41 -1.63 -7.16 -2.19
C GLY A 41 -1.90 -5.76 -2.72
N ASN A 42 -2.29 -5.66 -3.99
CA ASN A 42 -2.58 -4.39 -4.65
C ASN A 42 -3.88 -4.51 -5.43
N HIS A 43 -4.67 -3.44 -5.45
CA HIS A 43 -5.90 -3.39 -6.22
C HIS A 43 -6.09 -2.03 -6.89
N PHE A 44 -6.51 -2.07 -8.15
CA PHE A 44 -6.87 -0.89 -8.92
C PHE A 44 -8.38 -0.86 -9.17
N SER A 45 -8.99 0.31 -9.00
CA SER A 45 -10.41 0.52 -9.31
C SER A 45 -10.67 1.81 -10.06
N ASP A 46 -11.77 1.83 -10.80
CA ASP A 46 -12.19 2.96 -11.60
C ASP A 46 -13.71 3.12 -11.52
N ASP A 47 -14.18 4.28 -11.05
CA ASP A 47 -15.61 4.62 -11.03
C ASP A 47 -16.12 5.14 -12.39
N GLY A 48 -15.24 5.22 -13.39
CA GLY A 48 -15.56 5.69 -14.74
C GLY A 48 -15.65 7.21 -14.85
N SER A 49 -15.34 7.95 -13.78
CA SER A 49 -15.29 9.41 -13.83
C SER A 49 -14.12 9.90 -14.69
N LEU A 50 -14.32 11.06 -15.33
CA LEU A 50 -13.35 11.57 -16.28
C LEU A 50 -12.18 12.24 -15.55
N LEU A 51 -10.97 11.83 -15.89
CA LEU A 51 -9.74 12.50 -15.46
C LEU A 51 -9.27 13.50 -16.54
N PRO A 52 -8.46 14.50 -16.17
CA PRO A 52 -7.84 15.40 -17.15
C PRO A 52 -6.99 14.62 -18.18
N ASP A 53 -6.77 15.21 -19.36
CA ASP A 53 -5.84 14.64 -20.34
C ASP A 53 -4.43 14.44 -19.75
N LEU A 54 -3.71 13.39 -20.16
CA LEU A 54 -2.34 13.10 -19.68
C LEU A 54 -1.31 14.12 -20.16
N GLY A 55 -1.59 14.82 -21.26
CA GLY A 55 -0.70 15.80 -21.86
C GLY A 55 0.66 15.17 -22.20
N PRO A 56 1.78 15.73 -21.70
CA PRO A 56 3.08 15.13 -21.91
C PRO A 56 3.14 13.65 -21.50
N LEU A 57 2.43 13.22 -20.46
CA LEU A 57 2.49 11.84 -19.95
C LEU A 57 1.65 10.82 -20.76
N THR A 58 1.20 11.17 -21.98
CA THR A 58 0.32 10.29 -22.80
C THR A 58 0.93 8.91 -23.05
N ASP A 59 2.26 8.80 -23.09
CA ASP A 59 2.98 7.55 -23.26
C ASP A 59 2.90 6.58 -22.07
N PHE A 60 2.36 7.03 -20.92
CA PHE A 60 2.01 6.15 -19.80
C PHE A 60 0.66 5.45 -19.98
N GLY A 61 -0.17 5.89 -20.94
CA GLY A 61 -1.48 5.30 -21.26
C GLY A 61 -2.60 5.61 -20.27
N SER A 62 -2.32 5.77 -18.97
CA SER A 62 -3.32 6.14 -17.96
C SER A 62 -2.70 6.88 -16.76
N TRP A 63 -3.52 7.66 -16.05
CA TRP A 63 -3.11 8.26 -14.77
C TRP A 63 -2.81 7.21 -13.70
N ALA A 64 -3.51 6.07 -13.72
CA ALA A 64 -3.22 4.96 -12.84
C ALA A 64 -1.79 4.42 -13.05
N SER A 65 -1.32 4.38 -14.30
CA SER A 65 0.07 3.96 -14.63
C SER A 65 1.12 5.01 -14.28
N VAL A 66 0.77 6.31 -14.33
CA VAL A 66 1.61 7.39 -13.78
C VAL A 66 1.77 7.21 -12.28
N LEU A 67 0.65 6.96 -11.58
CA LEU A 67 0.65 6.78 -10.13
C LEU A 67 1.38 5.52 -9.69
N SER A 68 1.19 4.37 -10.34
CA SER A 68 1.98 3.16 -10.03
C SER A 68 3.47 3.37 -10.28
N THR A 69 3.86 4.15 -11.29
CA THR A 69 5.27 4.52 -11.50
C THR A 69 5.82 5.39 -10.35
N ILE A 70 5.02 6.34 -9.84
CA ILE A 70 5.37 7.15 -8.67
C ILE A 70 5.49 6.28 -7.40
N ASP A 71 4.57 5.34 -7.20
CA ASP A 71 4.61 4.39 -6.08
C ASP A 71 5.84 3.48 -6.17
N LYS A 72 6.14 2.91 -7.35
CA LYS A 72 7.38 2.17 -7.62
C LYS A 72 8.62 2.97 -7.31
N ARG A 73 8.61 4.28 -7.58
CA ARG A 73 9.74 5.15 -7.20
C ARG A 73 9.89 5.24 -5.68
N SER A 74 8.78 5.28 -4.94
CA SER A 74 8.76 5.22 -3.47
C SER A 74 9.31 3.88 -2.97
N LEU A 75 8.87 2.75 -3.54
CA LEU A 75 9.34 1.39 -3.23
C LEU A 75 10.85 1.25 -3.43
N THR A 76 11.33 1.56 -4.64
CA THR A 76 12.73 1.41 -5.04
C THR A 76 13.67 2.32 -4.24
N THR A 77 13.28 3.56 -3.95
CA THR A 77 14.10 4.49 -3.15
C THR A 77 14.17 4.08 -1.68
N SER A 78 13.18 3.33 -1.20
CA SER A 78 13.09 2.84 0.18
C SER A 78 13.68 1.45 0.38
N GLY A 79 13.97 0.73 -0.71
CA GLY A 79 14.37 -0.67 -0.67
C GLY A 79 13.23 -1.63 -0.28
N PHE A 80 11.98 -1.17 -0.24
CA PHE A 80 10.83 -2.00 0.13
C PHE A 80 10.38 -2.83 -1.08
N ASN A 81 10.38 -4.15 -0.92
CA ASN A 81 10.00 -5.09 -1.97
C ASN A 81 8.63 -5.73 -1.65
N PRO A 82 7.54 -5.36 -2.35
CA PRO A 82 6.21 -5.91 -2.09
C PRO A 82 6.08 -7.39 -2.51
N ALA A 83 7.02 -7.92 -3.30
CA ALA A 83 7.03 -9.32 -3.69
C ALA A 83 7.79 -10.23 -2.71
N ASP A 84 8.52 -9.66 -1.74
CA ASP A 84 9.24 -10.42 -0.72
C ASP A 84 8.32 -10.75 0.46
N PRO A 85 8.11 -12.03 0.82
CA PRO A 85 7.33 -12.38 1.99
C PRO A 85 8.05 -12.13 3.32
N ASN A 86 9.36 -11.83 3.32
CA ASN A 86 10.10 -11.50 4.54
C ASN A 86 9.91 -10.03 4.89
N PHE A 87 9.62 -9.73 6.15
CA PHE A 87 9.43 -8.36 6.58
C PHE A 87 10.77 -7.66 6.84
N ASP A 88 10.93 -6.44 6.30
CA ASP A 88 12.02 -5.53 6.64
C ASP A 88 11.42 -4.22 7.19
N MET A 89 11.51 -4.05 8.51
CA MET A 89 11.01 -2.88 9.23
C MET A 89 11.65 -1.57 8.73
N ASN A 90 12.95 -1.56 8.42
CA ASN A 90 13.63 -0.33 7.97
C ASN A 90 13.18 0.06 6.57
N ALA A 91 13.08 -0.92 5.66
CA ALA A 91 12.59 -0.68 4.32
C ALA A 91 11.14 -0.21 4.32
N TRP A 92 10.29 -0.81 5.18
CA TRP A 92 8.90 -0.39 5.33
C TRP A 92 8.76 1.03 5.91
N LEU A 93 9.48 1.36 6.99
CA LEU A 93 9.45 2.72 7.57
C LEU A 93 9.90 3.77 6.55
N ALA A 94 10.93 3.45 5.75
CA ALA A 94 11.37 4.30 4.66
C ALA A 94 10.28 4.46 3.59
N TYR A 95 9.60 3.38 3.21
CA TYR A 95 8.49 3.43 2.25
C TYR A 95 7.32 4.27 2.77
N ALA A 96 6.91 4.07 4.02
CA ALA A 96 5.83 4.82 4.64
C ALA A 96 6.12 6.33 4.66
N ASP A 97 7.38 6.73 4.97
CA ASP A 97 7.80 8.13 4.88
C ASP A 97 7.79 8.65 3.44
N LYS A 98 8.35 7.90 2.47
CA LYS A 98 8.34 8.31 1.05
C LYS A 98 6.92 8.46 0.51
N PHE A 99 6.05 7.51 0.78
CA PHE A 99 4.66 7.58 0.35
C PHE A 99 3.94 8.74 1.03
N GLY A 100 4.08 8.88 2.35
CA GLY A 100 3.44 9.92 3.15
C GLY A 100 3.98 11.34 2.94
N THR A 101 5.13 11.49 2.27
CA THR A 101 5.73 12.80 1.92
C THR A 101 5.85 13.02 0.41
N ASN A 102 5.13 12.22 -0.38
CA ASN A 102 5.24 12.25 -1.83
C ASN A 102 4.84 13.62 -2.40
N PRO A 103 5.73 14.33 -3.14
CA PRO A 103 5.47 15.67 -3.61
C PRO A 103 4.40 15.74 -4.70
N PHE A 104 4.05 14.61 -5.32
CA PHE A 104 3.00 14.48 -6.34
C PHE A 104 1.62 14.23 -5.75
N PHE A 105 1.48 14.15 -4.42
CA PHE A 105 0.20 14.07 -3.76
C PHE A 105 -0.26 15.40 -3.17
N LEU A 106 -1.55 15.65 -3.31
CA LEU A 106 -2.33 16.64 -2.60
C LEU A 106 -3.05 15.96 -1.44
N ASN A 107 -3.26 16.72 -0.36
CA ASN A 107 -4.13 16.35 0.76
C ASN A 107 -3.84 14.96 1.35
N ILE A 108 -2.56 14.67 1.62
CA ILE A 108 -2.20 13.40 2.26
C ILE A 108 -2.91 13.30 3.62
N GLN A 109 -3.63 12.20 3.82
CA GLN A 109 -4.37 11.91 5.04
C GLN A 109 -3.85 10.61 5.64
N ASN A 110 -3.62 10.66 6.96
CA ASN A 110 -3.23 9.52 7.76
C ASN A 110 -4.35 9.22 8.77
N GLN A 111 -4.77 7.97 8.83
CA GLN A 111 -5.76 7.49 9.79
C GLN A 111 -5.22 6.23 10.47
N PHE A 112 -5.49 6.10 11.76
CA PHE A 112 -5.13 4.94 12.56
C PHE A 112 -6.35 4.49 13.35
N ARG A 113 -6.65 3.19 13.31
CA ARG A 113 -7.63 2.57 14.19
C ARG A 113 -7.07 1.29 14.79
N ARG A 114 -7.66 0.91 15.90
CA ARG A 114 -7.32 -0.29 16.65
C ARG A 114 -8.61 -1.03 16.95
N ASN A 115 -8.70 -2.28 16.54
CA ASN A 115 -9.91 -3.11 16.70
C ASN A 115 -9.53 -4.47 17.27
N GLU A 116 -10.46 -5.14 17.93
CA GLU A 116 -10.25 -6.51 18.40
C GLU A 116 -10.74 -7.51 17.35
N ILE A 117 -9.98 -8.58 17.14
CA ILE A 117 -10.33 -9.72 16.30
C ILE A 117 -10.25 -11.02 17.11
N SER A 118 -10.89 -12.06 16.59
CA SER A 118 -10.78 -13.42 17.15
C SER A 118 -10.62 -14.44 16.03
N SER A 119 -10.20 -15.66 16.39
CA SER A 119 -10.16 -16.78 15.44
C SER A 119 -11.52 -17.16 14.85
N THR A 120 -12.62 -16.67 15.45
CA THR A 120 -13.99 -16.96 15.03
C THR A 120 -14.68 -15.81 14.32
N SER A 121 -14.10 -14.60 14.32
CA SER A 121 -14.73 -13.41 13.75
C SER A 121 -13.68 -12.36 13.37
N LEU A 122 -13.75 -11.94 12.10
CA LEU A 122 -12.94 -10.87 11.51
C LEU A 122 -13.76 -9.60 11.25
N SER A 123 -15.07 -9.63 11.47
CA SER A 123 -16.00 -8.53 11.16
C SER A 123 -15.51 -7.16 11.63
N GLY A 124 -15.06 -7.02 12.88
CA GLY A 124 -14.54 -5.73 13.39
C GLY A 124 -13.31 -5.17 12.66
N ALA A 125 -12.45 -6.01 12.08
CA ALA A 125 -11.35 -5.55 11.25
C ALA A 125 -11.81 -5.22 9.81
N ILE A 126 -12.73 -6.01 9.27
CA ILE A 126 -13.31 -5.79 7.93
C ILE A 126 -14.10 -4.47 7.90
N ASP A 127 -14.98 -4.25 8.88
CA ASP A 127 -15.77 -3.02 9.03
C ASP A 127 -14.86 -1.79 9.16
N ALA A 128 -13.74 -1.92 9.88
CA ALA A 128 -12.78 -0.83 10.01
C ALA A 128 -12.05 -0.52 8.70
N VAL A 129 -11.73 -1.55 7.90
CA VAL A 129 -11.16 -1.38 6.57
C VAL A 129 -12.19 -0.78 5.61
N GLU A 130 -13.44 -1.24 5.65
CA GLU A 130 -14.57 -0.70 4.89
C GLU A 130 -14.75 0.81 5.16
N ASP A 131 -14.95 1.17 6.42
CA ASP A 131 -15.05 2.57 6.91
C ASP A 131 -13.91 3.45 6.39
N MET A 132 -12.69 2.91 6.38
CA MET A 132 -11.50 3.62 5.94
C MET A 132 -11.43 3.79 4.42
N LEU A 133 -11.94 2.81 3.67
CA LEU A 133 -11.87 2.78 2.21
C LEU A 133 -12.90 3.67 1.54
N HIS A 134 -14.10 3.84 2.13
CA HIS A 134 -15.17 4.67 1.56
C HIS A 134 -14.75 6.10 1.19
N SER A 135 -13.69 6.64 1.79
CA SER A 135 -13.21 7.98 1.44
C SER A 135 -12.51 8.08 0.08
N PHE A 136 -12.18 6.95 -0.56
CA PHE A 136 -11.43 6.96 -1.82
C PHE A 136 -11.69 5.77 -2.76
N VAL A 137 -12.60 4.85 -2.45
CA VAL A 137 -13.08 3.81 -3.39
C VAL A 137 -14.61 3.76 -3.43
N THR A 138 -15.16 3.16 -4.49
CA THR A 138 -16.61 2.89 -4.56
C THR A 138 -16.99 1.67 -3.71
N GLU A 139 -18.25 1.57 -3.30
CA GLU A 139 -18.78 0.38 -2.60
C GLU A 139 -18.55 -0.91 -3.41
N ASN A 140 -18.76 -0.86 -4.73
CA ASN A 140 -18.56 -2.01 -5.61
C ASN A 140 -17.09 -2.47 -5.71
N THR A 141 -16.14 -1.62 -5.34
CA THR A 141 -14.71 -1.95 -5.31
C THR A 141 -14.34 -2.77 -4.08
N PHE A 142 -15.10 -2.65 -3.00
CA PHE A 142 -14.75 -3.21 -1.70
C PHE A 142 -14.57 -4.73 -1.76
N ASP A 143 -15.45 -5.45 -2.44
CA ASP A 143 -15.37 -6.92 -2.58
C ASP A 143 -14.06 -7.40 -3.22
N ALA A 144 -13.54 -6.65 -4.20
CA ALA A 144 -12.29 -6.99 -4.86
C ALA A 144 -11.08 -6.71 -3.96
N ILE A 145 -11.16 -5.66 -3.13
CA ILE A 145 -10.16 -5.38 -2.09
C ILE A 145 -10.20 -6.49 -1.02
N VAL A 146 -11.38 -6.86 -0.51
CA VAL A 146 -11.55 -7.97 0.44
C VAL A 146 -10.98 -9.26 -0.14
N THR A 147 -11.21 -9.53 -1.43
CA THR A 147 -10.63 -10.70 -2.12
C THR A 147 -9.10 -10.65 -2.08
N SER A 148 -8.49 -9.49 -2.31
CA SER A 148 -7.04 -9.31 -2.20
C SER A 148 -6.53 -9.51 -0.76
N ILE A 149 -7.24 -8.98 0.26
CA ILE A 149 -6.92 -9.23 1.68
C ILE A 149 -7.00 -10.73 1.99
N LYS A 150 -8.00 -11.44 1.48
CA LYS A 150 -8.13 -12.89 1.64
C LYS A 150 -6.92 -13.63 1.05
N LYS A 151 -6.34 -13.18 -0.07
CA LYS A 151 -5.10 -13.76 -0.63
C LYS A 151 -3.89 -13.51 0.28
N ILE A 152 -3.79 -12.30 0.85
CA ILE A 152 -2.75 -11.98 1.85
C ILE A 152 -2.87 -12.89 3.06
N ALA A 153 -4.08 -13.12 3.56
CA ALA A 153 -4.32 -14.03 4.67
C ALA A 153 -3.96 -15.49 4.33
N GLN A 154 -4.19 -15.94 3.10
CA GLN A 154 -3.77 -17.27 2.66
C GLN A 154 -2.25 -17.42 2.70
N LEU A 155 -1.52 -16.43 2.16
CA LEU A 155 -0.05 -16.37 2.29
C LEU A 155 0.37 -16.40 3.77
N ALA A 156 -0.29 -15.65 4.63
CA ALA A 156 -0.01 -15.64 6.06
C ALA A 156 -0.18 -17.01 6.72
N VAL A 157 -1.11 -17.84 6.25
CA VAL A 157 -1.29 -19.21 6.78
C VAL A 157 -0.23 -20.17 6.23
N GLU A 158 0.16 -20.04 4.97
CA GLU A 158 1.08 -20.96 4.28
C GLU A 158 2.57 -20.65 4.50
N ASN A 159 2.91 -19.39 4.78
CA ASN A 159 4.31 -18.97 4.93
C ASN A 159 4.87 -19.39 6.30
N GLU A 160 5.43 -20.59 6.37
CA GLU A 160 6.01 -21.13 7.61
C GLU A 160 7.29 -20.38 8.00
N SER A 161 7.32 -19.83 9.22
CA SER A 161 8.52 -19.22 9.81
C SER A 161 8.88 -19.91 11.13
N GLN A 162 8.19 -19.59 12.21
CA GLN A 162 8.40 -20.14 13.55
C GLN A 162 7.08 -20.48 14.25
N THR A 163 7.11 -21.16 15.39
CA THR A 163 5.89 -21.50 16.16
C THR A 163 4.99 -20.29 16.44
N GLN A 164 5.58 -19.10 16.57
CA GLN A 164 4.85 -17.83 16.62
C GLN A 164 5.46 -16.85 15.61
N LYS A 165 4.61 -16.02 14.99
CA LYS A 165 5.07 -14.98 14.08
C LYS A 165 4.17 -13.75 14.09
N ASP A 166 4.77 -12.61 13.76
CA ASP A 166 4.06 -11.39 13.43
C ASP A 166 3.92 -11.31 11.92
N ASN A 167 2.68 -11.23 11.45
CA ASN A 167 2.37 -11.06 10.05
C ASN A 167 1.94 -9.62 9.78
N TYR A 168 2.74 -8.92 8.98
CA TYR A 168 2.44 -7.57 8.57
C TYR A 168 1.81 -7.53 7.18
N GLN A 169 0.53 -7.21 7.13
CA GLN A 169 -0.26 -7.24 5.91
C GLN A 169 -0.40 -5.82 5.35
N GLN A 170 -0.21 -5.64 4.04
CA GLN A 170 -0.39 -4.36 3.37
C GLN A 170 -1.24 -4.54 2.12
N GLN A 171 -2.23 -3.68 1.97
CA GLN A 171 -3.02 -3.58 0.75
C GLN A 171 -2.83 -2.20 0.13
N GLY A 172 -2.18 -2.14 -1.02
CA GLY A 172 -2.15 -0.96 -1.85
C GLY A 172 -3.45 -0.80 -2.64
N VAL A 173 -3.88 0.44 -2.81
CA VAL A 173 -5.09 0.80 -3.55
C VAL A 173 -4.78 2.02 -4.42
N ILE A 174 -5.03 1.87 -5.72
CA ILE A 174 -5.12 2.99 -6.66
C ILE A 174 -6.57 3.06 -7.12
N SER A 175 -7.15 4.24 -7.12
CA SER A 175 -8.56 4.39 -7.48
C SER A 175 -8.87 5.70 -8.20
N THR A 176 -9.74 5.62 -9.19
CA THR A 176 -10.47 6.79 -9.68
C THR A 176 -11.75 6.93 -8.87
N LEU A 177 -11.97 8.09 -8.26
CA LEU A 177 -13.23 8.43 -7.60
C LEU A 177 -13.53 9.92 -7.79
N GLU A 178 -14.73 10.25 -8.28
CA GLU A 178 -15.19 11.64 -8.42
C GLU A 178 -14.20 12.55 -9.19
N SER A 179 -13.68 12.07 -10.32
CA SER A 179 -12.73 12.77 -11.20
C SER A 179 -11.36 13.05 -10.53
N LYS A 180 -11.01 12.29 -9.49
CA LYS A 180 -9.71 12.33 -8.82
C LYS A 180 -9.05 10.96 -8.90
N MET A 181 -7.73 10.97 -8.95
CA MET A 181 -6.90 9.76 -8.87
C MET A 181 -6.31 9.69 -7.46
N TYR A 182 -6.66 8.66 -6.71
CA TYR A 182 -6.18 8.41 -5.36
C TYR A 182 -5.12 7.32 -5.38
N GLY A 183 -4.08 7.51 -4.58
CA GLY A 183 -3.15 6.46 -4.19
C GLY A 183 -3.19 6.32 -2.68
N GLY A 184 -3.26 5.10 -2.20
CA GLY A 184 -3.20 4.83 -0.78
C GLY A 184 -2.82 3.40 -0.47
N TYR A 185 -2.58 3.14 0.80
CA TYR A 185 -2.50 1.79 1.32
C TYR A 185 -3.13 1.72 2.70
N PHE A 186 -3.55 0.52 3.08
CA PHE A 186 -3.76 0.19 4.47
C PHE A 186 -2.83 -0.93 4.91
N ARG A 187 -2.48 -0.93 6.19
CA ARG A 187 -1.60 -1.91 6.80
C ARG A 187 -2.21 -2.45 8.09
N THR A 188 -2.12 -3.76 8.27
CA THR A 188 -2.46 -4.45 9.49
C THR A 188 -1.31 -5.28 10.05
N SER A 189 -1.29 -5.45 11.36
CA SER A 189 -0.39 -6.38 12.05
C SER A 189 -1.22 -7.44 12.77
N VAL A 190 -0.81 -8.70 12.63
CA VAL A 190 -1.52 -9.87 13.16
C VAL A 190 -0.50 -10.83 13.74
N GLU A 191 -0.56 -11.09 15.05
CA GLU A 191 0.22 -12.16 15.68
C GLU A 191 -0.44 -13.51 15.39
N MET A 192 0.37 -14.50 15.03
CA MET A 192 -0.09 -15.83 14.64
C MET A 192 0.67 -16.91 15.40
N THR A 193 0.01 -18.03 15.71
CA THR A 193 0.65 -19.20 16.32
C THR A 193 0.37 -20.45 15.49
N TYR A 194 1.42 -21.22 15.19
CA TYR A 194 1.32 -22.49 14.51
C TYR A 194 0.70 -23.55 15.43
N LYS A 195 -0.37 -24.21 14.97
CA LYS A 195 -0.98 -25.36 15.64
C LYS A 195 -0.82 -26.61 14.78
N SER A 196 -0.17 -27.62 15.34
CA SER A 196 0.06 -28.90 14.67
C SER A 196 -1.25 -29.51 14.16
N GLY A 197 -1.29 -29.87 12.87
CA GLY A 197 -2.46 -30.42 12.19
C GLY A 197 -3.53 -29.40 11.77
N LYS A 198 -3.34 -28.11 12.04
CA LYS A 198 -4.27 -27.03 11.67
C LYS A 198 -3.64 -25.83 10.95
N GLY A 199 -2.31 -25.72 10.93
CA GLY A 199 -1.60 -24.55 10.37
C GLY A 199 -1.54 -23.38 11.37
N TYR A 200 -1.26 -22.17 10.88
CA TYR A 200 -1.30 -20.98 11.73
C TYR A 200 -2.73 -20.55 12.02
N GLU A 201 -3.04 -20.31 13.30
CA GLU A 201 -4.26 -19.66 13.73
C GLU A 201 -3.94 -18.27 14.30
N GLN A 202 -4.82 -17.31 14.04
CA GLN A 202 -4.76 -15.99 14.65
C GLN A 202 -5.05 -16.11 16.15
N LEU A 203 -4.30 -15.39 16.98
CA LEU A 203 -4.63 -15.26 18.40
C LEU A 203 -5.80 -14.27 18.56
N THR A 204 -6.60 -14.41 19.62
CA THR A 204 -7.52 -13.32 20.03
C THR A 204 -6.67 -12.09 20.31
N GLN A 205 -6.83 -11.04 19.53
CA GLN A 205 -5.87 -9.94 19.54
C GLN A 205 -6.44 -8.64 19.03
N THR A 206 -5.63 -7.60 19.19
CA THR A 206 -5.84 -6.29 18.62
C THR A 206 -5.22 -6.23 17.22
N VAL A 207 -6.01 -5.86 16.21
CA VAL A 207 -5.52 -5.44 14.90
C VAL A 207 -5.40 -3.93 14.86
N GLU A 208 -4.21 -3.47 14.47
CA GLU A 208 -3.98 -2.07 14.13
C GLU A 208 -4.19 -1.87 12.64
N VAL A 209 -5.02 -0.92 12.25
CA VAL A 209 -5.24 -0.54 10.84
C VAL A 209 -4.68 0.86 10.65
N LEU A 210 -3.58 0.97 9.91
CA LEU A 210 -3.04 2.25 9.44
C LEU A 210 -3.50 2.46 8.01
N LYS A 211 -4.02 3.65 7.69
CA LYS A 211 -4.32 4.08 6.32
C LYS A 211 -3.57 5.35 5.99
N ILE A 212 -2.90 5.37 4.84
CA ILE A 212 -2.36 6.58 4.22
C ILE A 212 -2.96 6.72 2.83
N GLN A 213 -3.47 7.89 2.49
CA GLN A 213 -3.99 8.18 1.15
C GLN A 213 -3.62 9.61 0.72
N GLY A 214 -3.47 9.81 -0.59
CA GLY A 214 -3.31 11.13 -1.21
C GLY A 214 -4.02 11.18 -2.56
N THR A 215 -4.31 12.39 -3.04
CA THR A 215 -4.84 12.62 -4.39
C THR A 215 -3.72 13.06 -5.31
N LEU A 216 -3.61 12.49 -6.51
CA LEU A 216 -2.58 12.85 -7.47
C LEU A 216 -2.72 14.31 -7.94
N ASP A 217 -1.62 15.08 -7.87
CA ASP A 217 -1.52 16.42 -8.44
C ASP A 217 -1.24 16.32 -9.95
N PHE A 218 -2.31 16.26 -10.75
CA PHE A 218 -2.21 16.16 -12.21
C PHE A 218 -1.35 17.26 -12.84
N ASP A 219 -1.45 18.49 -12.32
CA ASP A 219 -0.74 19.62 -12.89
C ASP A 219 0.75 19.57 -12.55
N LYS A 220 1.11 19.18 -11.33
CA LYS A 220 2.52 18.96 -10.97
C LYS A 220 3.11 17.78 -11.74
N CYS A 221 2.37 16.67 -11.91
CA CYS A 221 2.80 15.57 -12.76
C CYS A 221 3.11 16.03 -14.20
N LYS A 222 2.24 16.86 -14.80
CA LYS A 222 2.48 17.41 -16.15
C LYS A 222 3.70 18.33 -16.20
N ARG A 223 3.88 19.20 -15.20
CA ARG A 223 5.04 20.10 -15.13
C ARG A 223 6.36 19.36 -15.00
N HIS A 224 6.37 18.21 -14.34
CA HIS A 224 7.56 17.38 -14.10
C HIS A 224 7.54 16.07 -14.89
N ALA A 225 6.89 16.06 -16.06
CA ALA A 225 6.74 14.86 -16.87
C ALA A 225 8.09 14.25 -17.29
N ASP A 226 9.08 15.08 -17.60
CA ASP A 226 10.43 14.61 -17.95
C ASP A 226 11.09 13.87 -16.79
N THR A 227 10.96 14.37 -15.56
CA THR A 227 11.46 13.70 -14.35
C THR A 227 10.77 12.35 -14.12
N ILE A 228 9.44 12.27 -14.29
CA ILE A 228 8.71 11.00 -14.12
C ILE A 228 9.11 9.99 -15.20
N ARG A 229 9.37 10.44 -16.43
CA ARG A 229 9.80 9.56 -17.54
C ARG A 229 11.17 8.92 -17.35
N GLU A 230 12.04 9.53 -16.53
CA GLU A 230 13.35 8.97 -16.18
C GLU A 230 13.26 7.80 -15.20
N TRP A 231 12.11 7.57 -14.58
CA TRP A 231 11.92 6.49 -13.62
C TRP A 231 11.51 5.18 -14.29
N ASP A 232 11.80 4.08 -13.60
CA ASP A 232 11.37 2.74 -14.03
C ASP A 232 9.84 2.68 -14.05
N ARG A 233 9.28 2.63 -15.26
CA ARG A 233 7.83 2.58 -15.45
C ARG A 233 7.24 1.32 -14.82
N GLU A 234 6.00 1.46 -14.39
CA GLU A 234 5.16 0.33 -13.99
C GLU A 234 3.75 0.56 -14.50
N GLY A 235 3.27 -0.35 -15.33
CA GLY A 235 1.87 -0.35 -15.74
C GLY A 235 0.98 -0.75 -14.58
N ILE A 236 -0.26 -0.24 -14.57
CA ILE A 236 -1.22 -0.56 -13.50
C ILE A 236 -1.49 -2.06 -13.34
N GLY A 237 -1.44 -2.82 -14.44
CA GLY A 237 -1.57 -4.28 -14.42
C GLY A 237 -0.41 -4.97 -13.70
N ASP A 238 0.82 -4.54 -13.98
CA ASP A 238 2.04 -5.09 -13.35
C ASP A 238 2.07 -4.75 -11.86
N TRP A 239 1.72 -3.52 -11.50
CA TRP A 239 1.60 -3.07 -10.10
C TRP A 239 0.61 -3.92 -9.30
N GLY A 240 -0.51 -4.32 -9.91
CA GLY A 240 -1.50 -5.18 -9.27
C GLY A 240 -0.99 -6.60 -8.96
N VAL A 241 -0.08 -7.13 -9.77
CA VAL A 241 0.36 -8.54 -9.69
C VAL A 241 1.75 -8.73 -9.10
N ASN A 242 2.58 -7.68 -9.04
CA ASN A 242 3.93 -7.70 -8.46
C ASN A 242 3.90 -7.64 -6.92
N THR A 243 3.13 -8.54 -6.29
CA THR A 243 2.92 -8.58 -4.84
C THR A 243 3.05 -10.00 -4.31
N SER A 244 3.47 -10.16 -3.05
CA SER A 244 3.73 -11.48 -2.46
C SER A 244 2.48 -12.34 -2.35
N SER A 245 1.29 -11.75 -2.21
CA SER A 245 0.01 -12.48 -2.17
C SER A 245 -0.54 -12.88 -3.54
N ASN A 246 -0.01 -12.33 -4.65
CA ASN A 246 -0.55 -12.57 -5.98
C ASN A 246 -0.71 -14.06 -6.37
N PRO A 247 0.24 -14.97 -6.08
CA PRO A 247 0.12 -16.37 -6.49
C PRO A 247 -0.84 -17.20 -5.64
N PHE A 248 -1.35 -16.67 -4.52
CA PHE A 248 -2.20 -17.42 -3.58
C PHE A 248 -3.68 -17.26 -3.89
N PRO A 249 -4.53 -18.29 -3.66
CA PRO A 249 -5.97 -18.12 -3.73
C PRO A 249 -6.50 -17.30 -2.54
N PRO A 250 -7.72 -16.73 -2.63
CA PRO A 250 -8.38 -16.14 -1.47
C PRO A 250 -8.60 -17.19 -0.37
N ASN A 251 -8.27 -16.85 0.88
CA ASN A 251 -8.56 -17.69 2.04
C ASN A 251 -10.06 -17.92 2.23
N ASP A 252 -10.43 -19.16 2.56
CA ASP A 252 -11.81 -19.65 2.67
C ASP A 252 -12.25 -19.90 4.13
N SER A 253 -11.54 -19.33 5.10
CA SER A 253 -11.90 -19.46 6.52
C SER A 253 -13.34 -18.99 6.79
N PRO A 254 -14.13 -19.72 7.59
CA PRO A 254 -15.47 -19.27 7.98
C PRO A 254 -15.46 -17.99 8.82
N ALA A 255 -14.30 -17.56 9.34
CA ALA A 255 -14.16 -16.31 10.08
C ALA A 255 -14.33 -15.05 9.20
N TRP A 256 -14.30 -15.17 7.87
CA TRP A 256 -14.59 -14.05 6.95
C TRP A 256 -16.07 -13.67 6.91
N ASP A 257 -16.95 -14.61 7.27
CA ASP A 257 -18.41 -14.43 7.20
C ASP A 257 -19.02 -14.17 8.59
N ASN A 258 -18.17 -13.98 9.63
CA ASN A 258 -18.55 -13.79 11.03
C ASN A 258 -17.73 -12.67 11.68
#